data_AF-A0A7S0RRF4-F1
#
_entry.id   AF-A0A7S0RRF4-F1
#
_cell.length_a   1.000
_cell.length_b   1.000
_cell.length_c   1.000
_cell.angle_alpha   90.00
_cell.angle_beta   90.00
_cell.angle_gamma   90.00
#
_symmetry.space_group_name_H-M   'P 1'
#
loop_
_entity.id
_entity.type
_entity.pdbx_description
1 polymer ?
#
loop_
_entity_poly.entity_id
_entity_poly.type
_entity_poly.pdbx_seq_one_letter_code
_entity_poly.pdbx_strand_id
1 'polypeptide(L)'
;RFARLALRAPPAGAMLAVAFIHNLLRRHPSCMVMLHNPKSASASSSASGRRGEQQGPGADPFNEREEDPANTRAVESSLWEMEALRSHYCPQVAAFCSVLDKDLSDRTKTSEVDITPLLTASYASLFTTEVERRLKQVPIAFYQQAPSKLFDINSHEDFAGWGIPA
;
A
#
# COMPACT_ATOMS: atom_id res chain seq x y z
N ARG A 1 4.73 -4.12 -11.83
CA ARG A 1 5.20 -2.81 -12.36
C ARG A 1 4.44 -1.64 -11.79
N PHE A 2 3.14 -1.51 -12.07
CA PHE A 2 2.38 -0.33 -11.63
C PHE A 2 2.38 -0.13 -10.11
N ALA A 3 2.30 -1.22 -9.35
CA ALA A 3 2.45 -1.23 -7.89
C ALA A 3 3.79 -0.64 -7.40
N ARG A 4 4.92 -0.99 -8.05
CA ARG A 4 6.24 -0.42 -7.75
C ARG A 4 6.36 1.05 -8.10
N LEU A 5 5.75 1.47 -9.22
CA LEU A 5 5.69 2.87 -9.58
C LEU A 5 4.87 3.68 -8.56
N ALA A 6 3.80 3.10 -8.01
CA ALA A 6 2.97 3.74 -7.01
C ALA A 6 3.74 4.12 -5.73
N LEU A 7 4.78 3.37 -5.34
CA LEU A 7 5.64 3.70 -4.20
C LEU A 7 6.44 4.99 -4.38
N ARG A 8 6.73 5.37 -5.63
CA ARG A 8 7.48 6.60 -5.97
C ARG A 8 6.58 7.70 -6.52
N ALA A 9 5.29 7.41 -6.70
CA ALA A 9 4.35 8.33 -7.26
C ALA A 9 3.91 9.38 -6.23
N PRO A 10 3.49 10.58 -6.67
CA PRO A 10 2.74 11.50 -5.81
C PRO A 10 1.43 10.84 -5.34
N PRO A 11 0.79 11.31 -4.25
CA PRO A 11 -0.41 10.70 -3.67
C PRO A 11 -1.56 10.61 -4.68
N ALA A 12 -1.74 11.60 -5.55
CA ALA A 12 -2.74 11.54 -6.62
C ALA A 12 -2.47 10.36 -7.58
N GLY A 13 -1.21 10.19 -7.98
CA GLY A 13 -0.78 9.07 -8.82
C GLY A 13 -0.86 7.72 -8.11
N ALA A 14 -0.55 7.68 -6.81
CA ALA A 14 -0.69 6.48 -6.00
C ALA A 14 -2.16 6.04 -5.89
N MET A 15 -3.10 6.97 -5.65
CA MET A 15 -4.54 6.66 -5.64
C MET A 15 -5.02 6.14 -6.99
N LEU A 16 -4.61 6.78 -8.09
CA LEU A 16 -4.92 6.30 -9.43
C LEU A 16 -4.36 4.88 -9.64
N ALA A 17 -3.13 4.64 -9.18
CA ALA A 17 -2.51 3.34 -9.30
C ALA A 17 -3.25 2.24 -8.56
N VAL A 18 -3.64 2.51 -7.31
CA VAL A 18 -4.41 1.60 -6.46
C VAL A 18 -5.80 1.34 -7.07
N ALA A 19 -6.50 2.37 -7.53
CA ALA A 19 -7.82 2.23 -8.17
C ALA A 19 -7.75 1.38 -9.45
N PHE A 20 -6.72 1.59 -10.26
CA PHE A 20 -6.49 0.80 -11.46
C PHE A 20 -6.17 -0.67 -11.13
N ILE A 21 -5.27 -0.91 -10.16
CA ILE A 21 -4.94 -2.28 -9.70
C ILE A 21 -6.20 -2.96 -9.17
N HIS A 22 -7.01 -2.28 -8.37
CA HIS A 22 -8.28 -2.79 -7.86
C HIS A 22 -9.22 -3.22 -9.00
N ASN A 23 -9.39 -2.38 -10.02
CA ASN A 23 -10.23 -2.70 -11.17
C ASN A 23 -9.68 -3.89 -11.96
N LEU A 24 -8.36 -4.01 -12.11
CA LEU A 24 -7.73 -5.16 -12.77
C LEU A 24 -7.93 -6.47 -11.98
N LEU A 25 -7.71 -6.45 -10.67
CA LEU A 25 -7.90 -7.63 -9.80
C LEU A 25 -9.35 -8.11 -9.84
N ARG A 26 -10.31 -7.17 -9.85
CA ARG A 26 -11.73 -7.47 -9.99
C ARG A 26 -12.09 -8.07 -11.36
N ARG A 27 -11.49 -7.59 -12.45
CA ARG A 27 -11.74 -8.10 -13.81
C ARG A 27 -11.06 -9.45 -14.06
N HIS A 28 -9.91 -9.69 -13.43
CA HIS A 28 -9.09 -10.87 -13.62
C HIS A 28 -8.82 -11.58 -12.28
N PRO A 29 -9.70 -12.50 -11.84
CA PRO A 29 -9.57 -13.18 -10.56
C PRO A 29 -8.31 -14.06 -10.47
N SER A 30 -7.74 -14.49 -11.60
CA SER A 30 -6.46 -15.21 -11.63
C SER A 30 -5.30 -14.43 -11.00
N CYS A 31 -5.37 -13.09 -11.01
CA CYS A 31 -4.36 -12.23 -10.41
C CYS A 31 -4.51 -12.07 -8.89
N MET A 32 -5.62 -12.54 -8.30
CA MET A 32 -5.88 -12.45 -6.86
C MET A 32 -4.88 -13.25 -6.02
N VAL A 33 -4.21 -14.24 -6.64
CA VAL A 33 -3.11 -15.00 -6.02
C VAL A 33 -1.94 -14.11 -5.57
N MET A 34 -1.76 -12.95 -6.22
CA MET A 34 -0.73 -11.97 -5.84
C MET A 34 -1.05 -11.24 -4.54
N LEU A 35 -2.33 -11.16 -4.16
CA LEU A 35 -2.79 -10.57 -2.90
C LEU A 35 -2.86 -11.63 -1.80
N HIS A 36 -3.36 -12.82 -2.12
CA HIS A 36 -3.46 -13.93 -1.19
C HIS A 36 -2.92 -15.21 -1.83
N ASN A 37 -1.71 -15.61 -1.44
CA ASN A 37 -1.09 -16.85 -1.92
C ASN A 37 -1.19 -17.96 -0.86
N PRO A 38 -2.12 -18.93 -1.00
CA PRO A 38 -2.28 -20.00 -0.01
C PRO A 38 -1.05 -20.93 0.08
N LYS A 39 -0.22 -21.00 -0.98
CA LYS A 39 0.99 -21.84 -1.00
C LYS A 39 2.14 -21.23 -0.19
N SER A 40 2.18 -19.90 -0.09
CA SER A 40 3.16 -19.19 0.74
C SER A 40 2.83 -19.34 2.23
N ALA A 41 1.53 -19.31 2.58
CA ALA A 41 1.06 -19.50 3.94
C ALA A 41 1.43 -20.89 4.51
N SER A 42 1.28 -21.97 3.73
CA SER A 42 1.65 -23.33 4.18
C SER A 42 3.16 -23.61 4.21
N ALA A 43 3.95 -22.89 3.41
CA ALA A 43 5.41 -22.98 3.43
C ALA A 43 6.02 -22.42 4.73
N SER A 44 5.34 -21.47 5.39
CA SER A 44 5.77 -20.94 6.69
C SER A 44 5.51 -21.89 7.87
N SER A 45 4.49 -22.77 7.76
CA SER A 45 4.10 -23.71 8.82
C SER A 45 4.70 -25.11 8.66
N SER A 46 5.27 -25.43 7.49
CA SER A 46 5.98 -26.69 7.24
C SER A 46 7.41 -26.40 6.79
N ALA A 47 8.32 -26.36 7.77
CA ALA A 47 9.77 -26.24 7.57
C ALA A 47 10.41 -27.45 6.85
N SER A 48 9.69 -28.14 5.97
CA SER A 48 10.20 -29.33 5.28
C SER A 48 9.41 -29.58 4.00
N GLY A 49 10.05 -29.36 2.84
CA GLY A 49 9.68 -30.10 1.63
C GLY A 49 9.78 -29.36 0.30
N ARG A 50 11.01 -29.27 -0.24
CA ARG A 50 11.32 -29.43 -1.68
C ARG A 50 10.53 -28.56 -2.66
N ARG A 51 11.05 -27.36 -2.94
CA ARG A 51 11.09 -26.77 -4.29
C ARG A 51 12.24 -25.76 -4.36
N GLY A 52 13.32 -26.16 -5.05
CA GLY A 52 14.30 -25.27 -5.69
C GLY A 52 15.11 -24.35 -4.77
N GLU A 53 16.31 -24.79 -4.44
CA GLU A 53 17.42 -23.91 -4.02
C GLU A 53 17.59 -22.75 -5.02
N GLN A 54 17.56 -21.50 -4.53
CA GLN A 54 18.40 -20.35 -4.93
C GLN A 54 17.85 -18.98 -4.48
N GLN A 55 16.66 -18.93 -3.91
CA GLN A 55 16.07 -17.67 -3.44
C GLN A 55 15.62 -17.88 -2.00
N GLY A 56 16.19 -17.10 -1.07
CA GLY A 56 15.87 -17.20 0.35
C GLY A 56 14.36 -17.06 0.61
N PRO A 57 13.86 -17.46 1.79
CA PRO A 57 12.45 -17.31 2.13
C PRO A 57 12.02 -15.85 1.90
N GLY A 58 11.16 -15.63 0.92
CA GLY A 58 10.64 -14.30 0.57
C GLY A 58 11.34 -13.55 -0.57
N ALA A 59 12.21 -14.19 -1.37
CA ALA A 59 12.69 -13.51 -2.60
C ALA A 59 11.56 -13.46 -3.66
N ASP A 60 11.24 -12.26 -4.10
CA ASP A 60 10.24 -11.98 -5.13
C ASP A 60 10.78 -12.35 -6.53
N PRO A 61 10.14 -13.27 -7.28
CA PRO A 61 10.59 -13.70 -8.62
C PRO A 61 10.34 -12.65 -9.72
N PHE A 62 9.64 -11.54 -9.41
CA PHE A 62 9.26 -10.54 -10.41
C PHE A 62 10.47 -9.78 -10.98
N ASN A 63 10.63 -9.83 -12.31
CA ASN A 63 11.65 -9.09 -13.05
C ASN A 63 11.08 -7.79 -13.64
N GLU A 64 11.54 -6.66 -13.12
CA GLU A 64 11.10 -5.34 -13.58
C GLU A 64 11.68 -4.94 -14.94
N ARG A 65 12.89 -5.41 -15.26
CA ARG A 65 13.65 -5.01 -16.48
C ARG A 65 13.28 -5.78 -17.74
N GLU A 66 12.53 -6.86 -17.60
CA GLU A 66 12.07 -7.67 -18.74
C GLU A 66 11.24 -6.79 -19.70
N GLU A 67 11.30 -6.97 -21.02
CA GLU A 67 10.48 -6.15 -21.91
C GLU A 67 9.08 -6.75 -22.07
N ASP A 68 9.01 -8.07 -22.23
CA ASP A 68 7.75 -8.80 -22.38
C ASP A 68 7.00 -8.94 -21.04
N PRO A 69 5.80 -8.35 -20.87
CA PRO A 69 5.02 -8.47 -19.64
C PRO A 69 4.69 -9.93 -19.28
N ALA A 70 4.56 -10.84 -20.25
CA ALA A 70 4.24 -12.24 -20.00
C ALA A 70 5.39 -12.99 -19.29
N ASN A 71 6.64 -12.62 -19.57
CA ASN A 71 7.83 -13.29 -19.03
C ASN A 71 8.33 -12.69 -17.70
N THR A 72 7.67 -11.66 -17.19
CA THR A 72 8.06 -10.98 -15.94
C THR A 72 7.90 -11.81 -14.67
N ARG A 73 7.18 -12.95 -14.75
CA ARG A 73 6.79 -13.79 -13.60
C ARG A 73 6.01 -13.04 -12.51
N ALA A 74 5.26 -12.01 -12.87
CA ALA A 74 4.46 -11.22 -11.92
C ALA A 74 3.41 -12.06 -11.17
N VAL A 75 2.81 -13.07 -11.79
CA VAL A 75 1.77 -13.89 -11.12
C VAL A 75 2.35 -14.75 -9.99
N GLU A 76 3.64 -15.07 -10.04
CA GLU A 76 4.34 -15.83 -9.01
C GLU A 76 4.81 -14.95 -7.85
N SER A 77 4.79 -13.62 -8.03
CA SER A 77 5.12 -12.62 -7.02
C SER A 77 3.94 -12.29 -6.10
N SER A 78 4.19 -11.42 -5.12
CA SER A 78 3.17 -10.89 -4.21
C SER A 78 3.21 -9.37 -4.17
N LEU A 79 2.05 -8.72 -3.99
CA LEU A 79 1.87 -7.26 -4.03
C LEU A 79 2.22 -6.57 -2.70
N TRP A 80 3.48 -6.71 -2.25
CA TRP A 80 3.96 -6.07 -1.02
C TRP A 80 3.95 -4.54 -1.09
N GLU A 81 3.95 -3.97 -2.29
CA GLU A 81 3.90 -2.52 -2.44
C GLU A 81 2.55 -1.95 -2.01
N MET A 82 1.45 -2.70 -2.16
CA MET A 82 0.13 -2.27 -1.68
C MET A 82 0.08 -2.29 -0.15
N GLU A 83 0.70 -3.29 0.47
CA GLU A 83 0.86 -3.36 1.94
C GLU A 83 1.63 -2.12 2.45
N ALA A 84 2.75 -1.78 1.82
CA ALA A 84 3.53 -0.62 2.20
C ALA A 84 2.72 0.69 2.09
N LEU A 85 1.93 0.85 1.01
CA LEU A 85 1.07 2.02 0.82
C LEU A 85 -0.08 2.14 1.84
N ARG A 86 -0.38 1.10 2.62
CA ARG A 86 -1.32 1.24 3.76
C ARG A 86 -0.79 2.19 4.84
N SER A 87 0.52 2.27 4.99
CA SER A 87 1.19 3.18 5.94
C SER A 87 1.56 4.54 5.32
N HIS A 88 0.89 4.92 4.24
CA HIS A 88 1.19 6.17 3.53
C HIS A 88 0.78 7.41 4.33
N TYR A 89 1.57 8.48 4.26
CA TYR A 89 1.35 9.72 5.03
C TYR A 89 -0.01 10.37 4.76
N CYS A 90 -0.51 10.26 3.53
CA CYS A 90 -1.82 10.75 3.15
C CYS A 90 -2.90 9.73 3.52
N PRO A 91 -3.84 10.05 4.44
CA PRO A 91 -4.83 9.10 4.94
C PRO A 91 -5.80 8.63 3.85
N GLN A 92 -6.03 9.44 2.80
CA GLN A 92 -6.87 9.07 1.67
C GLN A 92 -6.27 7.87 0.90
N VAL A 93 -4.96 7.89 0.66
CA VAL A 93 -4.23 6.79 -0.01
C VAL A 93 -4.31 5.51 0.84
N ALA A 94 -4.04 5.63 2.14
CA ALA A 94 -4.10 4.51 3.08
C ALA A 94 -5.51 3.88 3.13
N ALA A 95 -6.55 4.72 3.19
CA ALA A 95 -7.94 4.27 3.15
C ALA A 95 -8.29 3.55 1.84
N PHE A 96 -7.82 4.06 0.69
CA PHE A 96 -7.99 3.37 -0.60
C PHE A 96 -7.30 2.00 -0.62
N CYS A 97 -6.10 1.88 -0.06
CA CYS A 97 -5.39 0.61 0.02
C CYS A 97 -6.14 -0.40 0.91
N SER A 98 -6.79 0.04 1.99
CA SER A 98 -7.60 -0.83 2.86
C SER A 98 -8.82 -1.45 2.16
N VAL A 99 -9.27 -0.89 1.03
CA VAL A 99 -10.35 -1.48 0.22
C VAL A 99 -9.92 -2.81 -0.39
N LEU A 100 -8.62 -3.00 -0.65
CA LEU A 100 -8.07 -4.24 -1.18
C LEU A 100 -8.18 -5.42 -0.20
N ASP A 101 -8.38 -5.16 1.10
CA ASP A 101 -8.45 -6.19 2.14
C ASP A 101 -9.81 -6.88 2.17
N LYS A 102 -10.82 -6.21 1.61
CA LYS A 102 -12.16 -6.77 1.48
C LYS A 102 -12.13 -7.85 0.41
N ASP A 103 -13.04 -8.81 0.50
CA ASP A 103 -13.14 -9.83 -0.53
C ASP A 103 -13.63 -9.21 -1.86
N LEU A 104 -12.70 -8.99 -2.79
CA LEU A 104 -12.99 -8.47 -4.13
C LEU A 104 -13.80 -9.45 -4.99
N SER A 105 -13.88 -10.73 -4.59
CA SER A 105 -14.65 -11.77 -5.30
C SER A 105 -16.16 -11.51 -5.24
N ASP A 106 -16.61 -10.81 -4.19
CA ASP A 106 -18.01 -10.45 -4.03
C ASP A 106 -18.37 -9.27 -4.96
N ARG A 107 -18.80 -9.63 -6.17
CA ARG A 107 -19.22 -8.69 -7.22
C ARG A 107 -20.35 -7.77 -6.80
N THR A 108 -21.12 -8.15 -5.78
CA THR A 108 -22.28 -7.39 -5.30
C THR A 108 -21.91 -6.28 -4.30
N LYS A 109 -20.83 -6.47 -3.53
CA LYS A 109 -20.42 -5.54 -2.46
C LYS A 109 -19.36 -4.54 -2.90
N THR A 110 -18.55 -4.91 -3.86
CA THR A 110 -17.50 -4.06 -4.41
C THR A 110 -17.94 -3.57 -5.79
N SER A 111 -17.67 -2.32 -6.15
CA SER A 111 -17.93 -1.79 -7.50
C SER A 111 -16.59 -1.43 -8.15
N GLU A 112 -16.56 -1.32 -9.48
CA GLU A 112 -15.38 -0.70 -10.12
C GLU A 112 -15.26 0.75 -9.64
N VAL A 113 -14.02 1.18 -9.41
CA VAL A 113 -13.73 2.56 -9.03
C VAL A 113 -13.65 3.38 -10.31
N ASP A 114 -14.42 4.46 -10.38
CA ASP A 114 -14.30 5.40 -11.49
C ASP A 114 -12.95 6.14 -11.38
N ILE A 115 -12.14 6.00 -12.43
CA ILE A 115 -10.81 6.60 -12.52
C ILE A 115 -10.86 8.05 -13.01
N THR A 116 -11.95 8.47 -13.65
CA THR A 116 -12.12 9.80 -14.23
C THR A 116 -11.85 10.94 -13.23
N PRO A 117 -12.43 10.93 -12.01
CA PRO A 117 -12.12 11.96 -11.01
C PRO A 117 -10.70 11.87 -10.46
N LEU A 118 -10.05 10.70 -10.52
CA LEU A 118 -8.68 10.52 -10.04
C LEU A 118 -7.65 11.04 -11.05
N LEU A 119 -7.98 11.06 -12.34
CA LEU A 119 -7.10 11.58 -13.40
C LEU A 119 -6.92 13.10 -13.32
N THR A 120 -7.95 13.82 -12.88
CA THR A 120 -7.90 15.29 -12.72
C THR A 120 -7.38 15.72 -11.35
N ALA A 121 -7.16 14.77 -10.43
CA ALA A 121 -6.71 15.06 -9.08
C ALA A 121 -5.27 15.62 -9.10
N SER A 122 -5.10 16.77 -8.48
CA SER A 122 -3.81 17.42 -8.25
C SER A 122 -3.60 17.65 -6.75
N TYR A 123 -2.37 17.97 -6.34
CA TYR A 123 -2.11 18.36 -4.94
C TYR A 123 -2.99 19.51 -4.47
N ALA A 124 -3.28 20.48 -5.34
CA ALA A 124 -4.18 21.59 -5.01
C ALA A 124 -5.59 21.08 -4.69
N SER A 125 -6.13 20.17 -5.51
CA SER A 125 -7.43 19.55 -5.26
C SER A 125 -7.44 18.72 -3.97
N LEU A 126 -6.38 17.94 -3.71
CA LEU A 126 -6.30 17.14 -2.48
C LEU A 126 -6.26 18.02 -1.24
N PHE A 127 -5.52 19.13 -1.32
CA PHE A 127 -5.45 20.10 -0.26
C PHE A 127 -6.80 20.77 0.00
N THR A 128 -7.49 21.25 -1.05
CA THR A 128 -8.81 21.87 -0.89
C THR A 128 -9.82 20.89 -0.29
N THR A 129 -9.81 19.62 -0.72
CA THR A 129 -10.68 18.58 -0.15
C THR A 129 -10.39 18.33 1.33
N GLU A 130 -9.13 18.33 1.75
CA GLU A 130 -8.79 18.13 3.16
C GLU A 130 -9.13 19.34 4.04
N VAL A 131 -9.04 20.55 3.50
CA VAL A 131 -9.46 21.79 4.19
C VAL A 131 -10.99 21.86 4.35
N GLU A 132 -11.74 21.45 3.33
CA GLU A 132 -13.20 21.41 3.36
C GLU A 132 -13.76 20.25 4.20
N ARG A 133 -12.90 19.29 4.56
CA ARG A 133 -13.30 18.11 5.31
C ARG A 133 -13.87 18.51 6.67
N ARG A 134 -15.13 18.14 6.90
CA ARG A 134 -15.81 18.39 8.19
C ARG A 134 -15.20 17.51 9.28
N LEU A 135 -14.48 18.12 10.19
CA LEU A 135 -13.93 17.46 11.36
C LEU A 135 -15.03 17.24 12.41
N LYS A 136 -15.23 15.98 12.81
CA LYS A 136 -16.18 15.64 13.89
C LYS A 136 -15.65 16.01 15.28
N GLN A 137 -14.33 16.10 15.41
CA GLN A 137 -13.62 16.40 16.64
C GLN A 137 -12.52 17.41 16.34
N VAL A 138 -12.37 18.41 17.19
CA VAL A 138 -11.27 19.37 17.10
C VAL A 138 -9.97 18.60 17.35
N PRO A 139 -8.99 18.64 16.44
CA PRO A 139 -7.69 18.05 16.69
C PRO A 139 -7.02 18.82 17.83
N ILE A 140 -7.03 18.23 19.03
CA ILE A 140 -6.21 18.70 20.15
C ILE A 140 -4.79 18.20 19.87
N ALA A 141 -3.78 18.88 20.40
CA ALA A 141 -2.38 18.48 20.25
C ALA A 141 -2.19 16.96 20.47
N PHE A 142 -1.30 16.36 19.69
CA PHE A 142 -0.95 14.93 19.77
C PHE A 142 -0.64 14.47 21.20
N TYR A 143 -0.15 15.38 22.03
CA TYR A 143 0.13 15.16 23.45
C TYR A 143 -1.01 15.66 24.34
N GLN A 144 -1.45 14.82 25.26
CA GLN A 144 -2.44 15.18 26.30
C GLN A 144 -1.89 16.25 27.26
N GLN A 145 -0.57 16.38 27.37
CA GLN A 145 0.12 17.44 28.12
C GLN A 145 1.08 18.16 27.18
N ALA A 146 1.13 19.49 27.25
CA ALA A 146 2.04 20.27 26.42
C ALA A 146 3.50 19.91 26.78
N PRO A 147 4.31 19.42 25.83
CA PRO A 147 5.69 19.06 26.11
C PRO A 147 6.48 20.32 26.50
N SER A 148 7.33 20.20 27.52
CA SER A 148 8.15 21.31 28.04
C SER A 148 9.35 21.64 27.15
N LYS A 149 9.72 20.72 26.25
CA LYS A 149 10.82 20.86 25.28
C LYS A 149 10.37 20.37 23.91
N LEU A 150 10.83 21.03 22.85
CA LEU A 150 10.54 20.66 21.46
C LEU A 150 11.26 19.36 21.04
N PHE A 151 12.46 19.14 21.57
CA PHE A 151 13.27 17.94 21.37
C PHE A 151 13.86 17.54 22.73
N ASP A 152 13.53 16.36 23.23
CA ASP A 152 14.12 15.81 24.46
C ASP A 152 14.79 14.48 24.14
N ILE A 153 15.85 14.12 24.86
CA ILE A 153 16.57 12.85 24.60
C ILE A 153 15.63 11.63 24.83
N ASN A 154 14.59 11.82 25.65
CA ASN A 154 13.55 10.82 25.91
C ASN A 154 12.44 10.78 24.85
N SER A 155 12.36 11.72 23.90
CA SER A 155 11.36 11.68 22.80
C SER A 155 11.69 10.64 21.71
N HIS A 156 12.65 9.75 21.99
CA HIS A 156 13.00 8.63 21.13
C HIS A 156 11.85 7.63 20.93
N GLU A 157 10.90 7.56 21.88
CA GLU A 157 9.69 6.75 21.74
C GLU A 157 8.76 7.30 20.65
N ASP A 158 8.65 8.63 20.54
CA ASP A 158 7.81 9.30 19.54
C ASP A 158 8.46 9.33 18.15
N PHE A 159 9.79 9.36 18.10
CA PHE A 159 10.58 9.45 16.86
C PHE A 159 11.59 8.31 16.72
N ALA A 160 11.09 7.06 16.67
CA ALA A 160 11.93 5.89 16.50
C ALA A 160 12.84 6.03 15.25
N GLY A 161 14.16 5.99 15.47
CA GLY A 161 15.18 6.09 14.42
C GLY A 161 15.78 7.49 14.20
N TRP A 162 15.26 8.54 14.83
CA TRP A 162 15.87 9.88 14.82
C TRP A 162 16.70 10.09 16.09
N GLY A 163 18.00 9.77 16.01
CA GLY A 163 18.95 10.13 17.07
C GLY A 163 19.40 11.58 16.91
N ILE A 164 19.13 12.41 17.91
CA ILE A 164 19.72 13.76 17.98
C ILE A 164 21.12 13.57 18.58
N PRO A 165 22.21 13.86 17.86
CA PRO A 165 23.54 13.83 18.46
C PRO A 165 23.60 14.89 19.56
N ALA A 166 24.17 14.50 20.70
CA ALA A 166 24.33 15.33 21.89
C ALA A 166 25.19 16.58 21.64
#